data_AF-A0A210PLS9-F1
#
_entry.id   AF-A0A210PLS9-F1
#
_cell.length_a   1.000
_cell.length_b   1.000
_cell.length_c   1.000
_cell.angle_alpha   90.00
_cell.angle_beta   90.00
_cell.angle_gamma   90.00
#
_symmetry.space_group_name_H-M   'P 1'
#
loop_
_entity.id
_entity.type
_entity.pdbx_description
1 polymer ?
#
loop_
_entity_poly.entity_id
_entity_poly.type
_entity_poly.pdbx_seq_one_letter_code
_entity_poly.pdbx_strand_id
1 'polypeptide(L)'
;MINTMNAGNRIISMNTGIRIISMNTGNRIISMNTGNRIISMNTGNRIISLNTGNRIISLNTGNRIISMNTGNRINDKDTRTRKIELIRGPISQGWIQEQSNSEYLHI
;
A
#
# COMPACT_ATOMS: atom_id res chain seq x y z
N MET A 1 8.11 -16.80 6.38
CA MET A 1 6.92 -15.95 6.22
C MET A 1 6.99 -14.91 7.32
N ILE A 2 6.71 -13.64 7.03
CA ILE A 2 6.71 -12.56 8.03
C ILE A 2 5.27 -12.11 8.25
N ASN A 3 4.86 -12.10 9.51
CA ASN A 3 3.56 -11.59 9.94
C ASN A 3 3.79 -10.51 10.99
N THR A 4 3.35 -9.28 10.75
CA THR A 4 3.49 -8.17 11.70
C THR A 4 2.13 -7.54 11.99
N MET A 5 1.90 -7.25 13.27
CA MET A 5 0.75 -6.47 13.75
C MET A 5 1.28 -5.36 14.66
N ASN A 6 1.11 -4.11 14.26
CA ASN A 6 1.52 -2.96 15.05
C ASN A 6 0.32 -2.09 15.39
N ALA A 7 0.26 -1.62 16.64
CA ALA A 7 -0.75 -0.67 17.11
C ALA A 7 -0.08 0.47 17.86
N GLY A 8 -0.52 1.71 17.64
CA GLY A 8 -0.01 2.87 18.37
C GLY A 8 -0.17 4.18 17.63
N ASN A 9 0.20 5.29 18.27
CA ASN A 9 0.01 6.62 17.67
C ASN A 9 0.91 6.87 16.44
N ARG A 10 2.12 6.31 16.43
CA ARG A 10 3.08 6.42 15.32
C ARG A 10 3.69 5.06 15.08
N ILE A 11 3.56 4.56 13.86
CA ILE A 11 4.07 3.25 13.46
C ILE A 11 5.03 3.45 12.28
N ILE A 12 6.20 2.85 12.39
CA ILE A 12 7.14 2.66 11.28
C ILE A 12 7.40 1.16 11.21
N SER A 13 7.07 0.54 10.09
CA SER A 13 7.28 -0.88 9.85
C SER A 13 8.06 -1.10 8.57
N MET A 14 9.10 -1.94 8.65
CA MET A 14 9.90 -2.38 7.52
C MET A 14 9.94 -3.90 7.52
N ASN A 15 9.38 -4.54 6.48
CA ASN A 15 9.36 -6.00 6.38
C ASN A 15 10.00 -6.43 5.05
N THR A 16 10.94 -7.38 5.14
CA THR A 16 11.62 -7.95 3.96
C THR A 16 11.56 -9.47 4.00
N GLY A 17 10.91 -10.09 3.02
CA GLY A 17 10.80 -11.54 2.97
C GLY A 17 9.92 -12.07 1.84
N ILE A 18 9.93 -13.38 1.60
CA ILE A 18 9.24 -13.99 0.45
C ILE A 18 7.70 -13.80 0.51
N ARG A 19 7.11 -13.95 1.70
CA ARG A 19 5.68 -13.72 1.96
C ARG A 19 5.54 -12.83 3.19
N ILE A 20 4.85 -11.71 3.04
CA ILE A 20 4.61 -10.72 4.09
C ILE A 20 3.11 -10.51 4.27
N ILE A 21 2.66 -10.53 5.52
CA ILE A 21 1.36 -10.03 5.95
C ILE A 21 1.63 -8.95 7.01
N SER A 22 1.26 -7.71 6.73
CA SER A 22 1.46 -6.59 7.65
C SER A 22 0.14 -5.88 7.93
N MET A 23 -0.19 -5.75 9.21
CA MET A 23 -1.35 -5.00 9.70
C MET A 23 -0.87 -3.88 10.63
N ASN A 24 -1.13 -2.62 10.28
CA ASN A 24 -0.73 -1.48 11.09
C ASN A 24 -1.95 -0.60 11.38
N THR A 25 -2.20 -0.32 12.66
CA THR A 25 -3.32 0.52 13.11
C THR A 25 -2.82 1.64 13.98
N GLY A 26 -2.98 2.89 13.52
CA GLY A 26 -2.40 4.03 14.22
C GLY A 26 -2.66 5.38 13.58
N ASN A 27 -2.38 6.47 14.30
CA ASN A 27 -2.66 7.82 13.79
C ASN A 27 -1.75 8.20 12.61
N ARG A 28 -0.47 7.83 12.66
CA ARG A 28 0.51 8.04 11.58
C ARG A 28 1.22 6.72 11.28
N ILE A 29 1.15 6.26 10.04
CA ILE A 29 1.74 4.99 9.62
C ILE A 29 2.69 5.24 8.45
N ILE A 30 3.89 4.66 8.56
CA ILE A 30 4.81 4.46 7.45
C ILE A 30 5.07 2.96 7.35
N SER A 31 4.67 2.34 6.25
CA SER A 31 4.87 0.91 5.99
C SER A 31 5.71 0.73 4.73
N MET A 32 6.79 -0.04 4.85
CA MET A 32 7.67 -0.42 3.75
C MET A 32 7.79 -1.95 3.71
N ASN A 33 7.22 -2.57 2.68
CA ASN A 33 7.25 -4.03 2.55
C ASN A 33 7.91 -4.43 1.23
N THR A 34 8.90 -5.33 1.30
CA THR A 34 9.60 -5.86 0.13
C THR A 34 9.55 -7.37 0.11
N GLY A 35 8.94 -7.96 -0.92
CA GLY A 35 8.72 -9.41 -0.95
C GLY A 35 7.99 -9.93 -2.17
N ASN A 36 8.00 -11.24 -2.40
CA ASN A 36 7.34 -11.82 -3.58
C ASN A 36 5.81 -11.75 -3.50
N ARG A 37 5.23 -11.94 -2.29
CA ARG A 37 3.80 -11.78 -2.03
C ARG A 37 3.62 -10.91 -0.80
N ILE A 38 2.90 -9.80 -0.96
CA ILE A 38 2.63 -8.83 0.11
C ILE A 38 1.13 -8.68 0.28
N ILE A 39 0.68 -8.74 1.53
CA ILE A 39 -0.64 -8.29 1.97
C ILE A 39 -0.39 -7.20 3.01
N SER A 40 -0.79 -5.97 2.73
CA SER A 40 -0.65 -4.82 3.62
C SER A 40 -2.01 -4.22 3.92
N MET A 41 -2.33 -4.08 5.21
CA MET A 41 -3.54 -3.43 5.69
C MET A 41 -3.14 -2.33 6.67
N ASN A 42 -3.33 -1.08 6.30
CA ASN A 42 -2.96 0.05 7.15
C ASN A 42 -4.20 0.90 7.43
N THR A 43 -4.50 1.14 8.72
CA THR A 43 -5.63 1.96 9.14
C THR A 43 -5.14 3.12 9.99
N GLY A 44 -5.36 4.34 9.53
CA GLY A 44 -4.81 5.52 10.18
C GLY A 44 -5.11 6.86 9.54
N ASN A 45 -4.92 7.94 10.28
CA ASN A 45 -5.22 9.29 9.78
C ASN A 45 -4.27 9.73 8.66
N ARG A 46 -2.98 9.42 8.77
CA ARG A 46 -1.95 9.67 7.74
C ARG A 46 -1.20 8.37 7.46
N ILE A 47 -1.20 7.92 6.22
CA ILE A 47 -0.58 6.67 5.79
C ILE A 47 0.38 6.95 4.64
N ILE A 48 1.58 6.40 4.75
CA ILE A 48 2.53 6.24 3.65
C ILE A 48 2.81 4.74 3.51
N SER A 49 2.45 4.15 2.38
CA SER A 49 2.60 2.72 2.11
C SER A 49 3.44 2.51 0.86
N LEU A 50 4.59 1.84 1.01
CA LEU A 50 5.48 1.48 -0.08
C LEU A 50 5.62 -0.04 -0.12
N ASN A 51 5.03 -0.67 -1.13
CA ASN A 51 5.12 -2.12 -1.29
C ASN A 51 5.79 -2.47 -2.61
N THR A 52 6.84 -3.28 -2.55
CA THR A 52 7.57 -3.76 -3.74
C THR A 52 7.54 -5.28 -3.78
N GLY A 53 6.94 -5.84 -4.83
CA GLY A 53 6.75 -7.28 -4.91
C GLY A 53 6.01 -7.78 -6.15
N ASN A 54 6.13 -9.07 -6.44
CA ASN A 54 5.49 -9.65 -7.62
C ASN A 54 3.95 -9.64 -7.53
N ARG A 55 3.40 -9.89 -6.33
CA ARG A 55 1.96 -9.82 -6.05
C ARG A 55 1.72 -8.99 -4.80
N ILE A 56 0.96 -7.92 -4.93
CA ILE A 56 0.65 -6.98 -3.85
C ILE A 56 -0.87 -6.89 -3.70
N ILE A 57 -1.33 -7.05 -2.46
CA ILE A 57 -2.65 -6.65 -2.02
C ILE A 57 -2.45 -5.57 -0.96
N SER A 58 -3.02 -4.40 -1.18
CA SER A 58 -2.90 -3.24 -0.31
C SER A 58 -4.29 -2.68 -0.01
N LEU A 59 -4.54 -2.40 1.27
CA LEU A 59 -5.76 -1.76 1.73
C LEU A 59 -5.36 -0.69 2.73
N ASN A 60 -5.46 0.58 2.34
CA ASN A 60 -5.16 1.69 3.23
C ASN A 60 -6.44 2.48 3.52
N THR A 61 -6.79 2.59 4.80
CA THR A 61 -7.97 3.32 5.25
C THR A 61 -7.55 4.53 6.06
N GLY A 62 -7.85 5.72 5.57
CA GLY A 62 -7.35 6.94 6.20
C GLY A 62 -7.82 8.24 5.56
N ASN A 63 -7.42 9.35 6.16
CA ASN A 63 -7.77 10.69 5.67
C ASN A 63 -6.75 11.24 4.67
N ARG A 64 -5.48 10.87 4.81
CA ARG A 64 -4.40 11.22 3.88
C ARG A 64 -3.56 9.99 3.61
N ILE A 65 -3.63 9.49 2.39
CA ILE A 65 -2.92 8.28 1.98
C ILE A 65 -2.00 8.62 0.80
N ILE A 66 -0.75 8.18 0.92
CA ILE A 66 0.22 8.11 -0.17
C ILE A 66 0.60 6.64 -0.32
N SER A 67 0.28 6.06 -1.46
CA SER A 67 0.56 4.66 -1.76
C SER A 67 1.41 4.55 -3.01
N MET A 68 2.50 3.80 -2.91
CA MET A 68 3.38 3.47 -4.02
C MET A 68 3.59 1.95 -4.04
N ASN A 69 2.91 1.31 -4.97
CA ASN A 69 2.98 -0.14 -5.15
C ASN A 69 3.69 -0.45 -6.46
N THR A 70 4.74 -1.25 -6.40
CA THR A 70 5.53 -1.67 -7.57
C THR A 70 5.52 -3.19 -7.68
N GLY A 71 5.00 -3.71 -8.79
CA GLY A 71 4.84 -5.14 -8.96
C GLY A 71 4.22 -5.58 -10.27
N ASN A 72 4.13 -6.89 -10.47
CA ASN A 72 3.53 -7.46 -11.68
C ASN A 72 2.01 -7.60 -11.56
N ARG A 73 1.50 -7.78 -10.33
CA ARG A 73 0.06 -7.86 -10.02
C ARG A 73 -0.22 -7.06 -8.74
N ILE A 74 -0.97 -5.97 -8.88
CA ILE A 74 -1.30 -5.08 -7.78
C ILE A 74 -2.82 -5.02 -7.65
N ASN A 75 -3.32 -5.17 -6.43
CA ASN A 75 -4.68 -4.84 -6.05
C ASN A 75 -4.60 -3.91 -4.84
N ASP A 76 -4.81 -2.63 -5.07
CA ASP A 76 -4.69 -1.60 -4.05
C ASP A 76 -5.98 -0.79 -3.93
N LYS A 77 -6.50 -0.71 -2.72
CA LYS A 77 -7.74 -0.04 -2.39
C LYS A 77 -7.49 0.96 -1.28
N ASP A 78 -7.66 2.24 -1.59
CA ASP A 78 -7.45 3.30 -0.63
C ASP A 78 -8.67 4.22 -0.56
N THR A 79 -9.08 4.60 0.67
CA THR A 79 -10.34 5.33 0.86
C THR A 79 -10.27 6.83 0.59
N ARG A 80 -9.09 7.47 0.66
CA ARG A 80 -8.87 8.93 0.39
C ARG A 80 -7.41 9.25 0.03
N THR A 81 -7.10 9.41 -1.26
CA THR A 81 -5.72 9.12 -1.72
C THR A 81 -5.22 9.98 -2.87
N ARG A 82 -3.90 10.23 -2.88
CA ARG A 82 -3.11 10.41 -4.11
C ARG A 82 -2.31 9.14 -4.35
N LYS A 83 -2.66 8.39 -5.39
CA LYS A 83 -2.20 7.01 -5.61
C LYS A 83 -1.27 6.97 -6.82
N ILE A 84 -0.10 6.34 -6.66
CA ILE A 84 0.84 6.07 -7.76
C ILE A 84 1.06 4.57 -7.82
N GLU A 85 0.56 3.91 -8.86
CA GLU A 85 0.80 2.49 -9.11
C GLU A 85 1.72 2.29 -10.31
N LEU A 86 2.77 1.48 -10.12
CA LEU A 86 3.65 1.04 -11.19
C LEU A 86 3.48 -0.47 -11.40
N ILE A 87 2.65 -0.83 -12.38
CA ILE A 87 2.48 -2.23 -12.79
C ILE A 87 3.52 -2.54 -13.88
N ARG A 88 4.49 -3.41 -13.56
CA ARG A 88 5.44 -3.92 -14.56
C ARG A 88 4.82 -5.15 -15.24
N GLY A 89 4.23 -4.94 -16.42
CA GLY A 89 3.84 -6.01 -17.35
C GLY A 89 5.06 -6.57 -18.12
N PRO A 90 4.89 -7.65 -18.91
CA PRO A 90 5.98 -8.25 -19.68
C PRO A 90 6.57 -7.25 -20.68
N ILE A 91 7.74 -6.68 -20.36
CA ILE A 91 8.78 -5.93 -21.11
C ILE A 91 8.36 -4.91 -22.22
N SER A 92 7.12 -4.80 -22.69
CA SER A 92 6.77 -3.96 -23.83
C SER A 92 5.91 -2.73 -23.55
N GLN A 93 5.35 -2.55 -22.35
CA GLN A 93 4.49 -1.38 -22.07
C GLN A 93 4.59 -0.96 -20.59
N GLY A 94 5.27 0.15 -20.33
CA GLY A 94 5.22 0.83 -19.04
C GLY A 94 3.92 1.62 -18.92
N TRP A 95 2.92 1.05 -18.25
CA TRP A 95 1.70 1.78 -17.91
C TRP A 95 1.84 2.34 -16.48
N ILE A 96 2.03 3.65 -16.38
CA ILE A 96 1.76 4.39 -15.14
C ILE A 96 0.26 4.63 -15.14
N GLN A 97 -0.46 4.06 -14.17
CA GLN A 97 -1.87 4.36 -13.98
C GLN A 97 -2.01 5.31 -12.79
N GLU A 98 -2.16 6.59 -13.06
CA GLU A 98 -2.60 7.56 -12.05
C GLU A 98 -4.13 7.43 -11.93
N GLN A 99 -4.60 6.66 -10.96
CA GLN A 99 -6.02 6.65 -10.59
C GLN A 99 -6.25 7.71 -9.51
N SER A 100 -6.73 8.90 -9.90
CA SER A 100 -7.35 9.81 -8.96
C SER A 100 -8.77 9.32 -8.66
N ASN A 101 -8.95 8.54 -7.60
CA ASN A 101 -10.28 8.31 -7.05
C ASN A 101 -10.72 9.59 -6.31
N SER A 102 -11.21 10.58 -7.05
CA SER A 102 -12.05 11.64 -6.50
C SER A 102 -13.52 11.26 -6.67
N GLU A 103 -13.93 10.12 -6.13
CA GLU A 103 -15.35 9.94 -5.82
C GLU A 103 -15.57 10.60 -4.46
N TYR A 104 -16.12 11.82 -4.50
CA TYR A 104 -17.20 12.36 -3.65
C TYR A 104 -17.23 13.90 -3.78
N LEU A 105 -18.02 14.36 -4.75
CA LEU A 105 -18.85 15.56 -4.65
C LEU A 105 -20.31 15.07 -4.69
N HIS A 106 -21.23 15.82 -4.05
CA HIS A 106 -22.64 15.54 -3.69
C HIS A 106 -22.76 15.05 -2.22
N ILE A 107 -23.31 15.80 -1.25
CA ILE A 107 -24.06 17.08 -1.20
C ILE A 107 -23.71 17.75 0.13
#